data_AF-L1K4H1-F1
#
_entry.id   AF-L1K4H1-F1
#
_cell.length_a   1.000
_cell.length_b   1.000
_cell.length_c   1.000
_cell.angle_alpha   90.00
_cell.angle_beta   90.00
_cell.angle_gamma   90.00
#
_symmetry.space_group_name_H-M   'P 1'
#
loop_
_entity.id
_entity.type
_entity.pdbx_description
1 polymer ?
#
loop_
_entity_poly.entity_id
_entity_poly.type
_entity_poly.pdbx_seq_one_letter_code
_entity_poly.pdbx_strand_id
1 'polypeptide(L)' 'PSFIGKLAMMLDDQTAAPYVAWSSTGDSIIVINPSLFATQVLPRYFKHSNFASFVRQLNLYGFHKTSQESETCEFAHPMF' A
#
# COMPACT_ATOMS: atom_id res chain seq x y z
N PRO A 1 -5.83 -8.62 -13.63
CA PRO A 1 -5.00 -7.42 -13.44
C PRO A 1 -3.68 -7.74 -12.71
N SER A 2 -2.58 -7.15 -13.17
CA SER A 2 -1.26 -7.21 -12.50
C SER A 2 -1.31 -6.53 -11.12
N PHE A 3 -0.28 -6.73 -10.30
CA PHE A 3 -0.18 -6.08 -8.99
C PHE A 3 -0.36 -4.56 -9.09
N ILE A 4 0.35 -3.90 -10.01
CA ILE A 4 0.26 -2.45 -10.25
C ILE A 4 -1.15 -2.01 -10.62
N GLY A 5 -1.84 -2.76 -11.49
CA GLY A 5 -3.23 -2.42 -11.84
C GLY A 5 -4.17 -2.47 -10.64
N LYS A 6 -3.98 -3.45 -9.74
CA LYS A 6 -4.77 -3.55 -8.50
C LYS A 6 -4.38 -2.48 -7.49
N LEU A 7 -3.09 -2.16 -7.40
CA LEU A 7 -2.56 -1.11 -6.54
C LEU A 7 -3.15 0.25 -6.92
N ALA A 8 -3.16 0.58 -8.21
CA ALA A 8 -3.79 1.81 -8.72
C ALA A 8 -5.29 1.86 -8.39
N MET A 9 -6.04 0.79 -8.70
CA MET A 9 -7.47 0.71 -8.34
C MET A 9 -7.73 0.88 -6.84
N MET A 10 -6.85 0.33 -6.00
CA MET A 10 -6.96 0.43 -4.55
C MET A 10 -6.64 1.84 -4.04
N LEU A 11 -5.67 2.52 -4.64
CA LEU A 11 -5.30 3.91 -4.30
C LEU A 11 -6.35 4.93 -4.77
N ASP A 12 -7.09 4.61 -5.84
CA ASP A 12 -8.21 5.43 -6.35
C ASP A 12 -9.53 5.17 -5.58
N ASP A 13 -9.61 4.13 -4.75
CA ASP A 13 -10.82 3.79 -3.99
C ASP A 13 -10.95 4.62 -2.71
N GLN A 14 -11.96 5.50 -2.70
CA GLN A 14 -12.23 6.40 -1.59
C GLN A 14 -12.58 5.68 -0.28
N THR A 15 -13.04 4.43 -0.34
CA THR A 15 -13.28 3.60 0.85
C THR A 15 -12.01 2.96 1.41
N ALA A 16 -10.94 2.89 0.61
CA ALA A 16 -9.62 2.42 1.03
C ALA A 16 -8.72 3.56 1.53
N ALA A 17 -9.01 4.81 1.15
CA ALA A 17 -8.26 6.02 1.52
C ALA A 17 -7.91 6.16 3.03
N PRO A 18 -8.75 5.75 4.00
CA PRO A 18 -8.39 5.80 5.41
C PRO A 18 -7.26 4.82 5.82
N TYR A 19 -6.95 3.84 4.97
CA TYR A 19 -5.99 2.77 5.25
C TYR A 19 -4.78 2.80 4.31
N VAL A 20 -4.95 3.31 3.09
CA VAL A 20 -3.88 3.41 2.10
C VAL A 20 -4.11 4.61 1.18
N ALA A 21 -3.07 5.40 0.95
CA ALA A 21 -3.13 6.57 0.08
C ALA A 21 -1.75 6.89 -0.52
N TRP A 22 -1.73 7.74 -1.53
CA TRP A 22 -0.51 8.42 -1.94
C TRP A 22 -0.10 9.47 -0.91
N SER A 23 1.19 9.76 -0.80
CA SER A 23 1.69 10.96 -0.14
C SER A 23 1.15 12.22 -0.80
N SER A 24 1.23 13.36 -0.10
CA SER A 24 0.86 14.66 -0.65
C SER A 24 1.67 15.05 -1.89
N THR A 25 2.88 14.52 -2.02
CA THR A 25 3.79 14.67 -3.16
C THR A 25 3.54 13.65 -4.28
N GLY A 26 2.84 12.55 -4.01
CA GLY A 26 2.48 11.53 -5.00
C GLY A 26 3.62 10.56 -5.37
N ASP A 27 4.74 10.60 -4.65
CA ASP A 27 5.96 9.82 -4.87
C ASP A 27 6.08 8.60 -3.93
N SER A 28 5.22 8.53 -2.90
CA SER A 28 5.22 7.43 -1.93
C SER A 28 3.82 6.96 -1.57
N ILE A 29 3.75 5.71 -1.12
CA ILE A 29 2.52 5.05 -0.69
C ILE A 29 2.53 4.99 0.83
N ILE A 30 1.50 5.55 1.43
CA ILE A 30 1.28 5.58 2.86
C ILE A 30 0.26 4.51 3.22
N VAL A 31 0.64 3.57 4.08
CA VAL A 31 -0.27 2.57 4.67
C VAL A 31 -0.51 2.94 6.13
N ILE A 32 -1.76 3.27 6.44
CA ILE A 32 -2.23 3.63 7.77
C ILE A 32 -2.81 2.37 8.43
N ASN A 33 -2.38 2.12 9.67
CA ASN A 33 -2.71 0.95 10.47
C ASN A 33 -2.60 -0.37 9.66
N PRO A 34 -1.38 -0.89 9.44
CA PRO A 34 -1.14 -2.08 8.61
C PRO A 34 -2.01 -3.29 8.96
N SER A 35 -2.34 -3.48 10.23
CA SER A 35 -3.20 -4.56 10.71
C SER A 35 -4.65 -4.41 10.21
N LEU A 36 -5.22 -3.21 10.29
CA LEU A 36 -6.56 -2.95 9.75
C LEU A 36 -6.56 -2.94 8.23
N PHE A 37 -5.57 -2.32 7.59
CA PHE A 37 -5.40 -2.35 6.13
C PHE A 37 -5.39 -3.80 5.59
N ALA A 38 -4.61 -4.67 6.25
CA ALA A 38 -4.47 -6.07 5.88
C ALA A 38 -5.80 -6.84 5.92
N THR A 39 -6.66 -6.55 6.89
CA THR A 39 -7.92 -7.27 7.09
C THR A 39 -9.10 -6.66 6.33
N GLN A 40 -9.13 -5.33 6.17
CA GLN A 40 -10.26 -4.61 5.58
C GLN A 40 -10.08 -4.35 4.08
N VAL A 41 -8.85 -4.11 3.62
CA VAL A 41 -8.60 -3.67 2.23
C VAL A 41 -8.03 -4.79 1.38
N LEU A 42 -6.98 -5.48 1.83
CA LEU A 42 -6.32 -6.49 0.98
C LEU A 42 -7.26 -7.57 0.43
N PRO A 43 -8.23 -8.14 1.18
CA PRO A 43 -9.14 -9.16 0.65
C PRO A 43 -10.05 -8.68 -0.49
N ARG A 44 -10.25 -7.35 -0.62
CA ARG A 44 -11.06 -6.74 -1.68
C ARG A 44 -10.33 -6.75 -3.03
N TYR A 45 -9.00 -6.72 -3.01
CA TYR A 45 -8.14 -6.60 -4.20
C TYR A 45 -7.29 -7.85 -4.46
N PHE A 46 -6.93 -8.58 -3.40
CA PHE A 46 -6.06 -9.76 -3.39
C PHE A 46 -6.78 -10.94 -2.72
N LYS A 47 -6.34 -12.17 -3.03
CA LYS A 47 -6.95 -13.39 -2.47
C LYS A 47 -6.43 -13.73 -1.06
N HIS A 48 -5.85 -12.77 -0.36
CA HIS A 48 -5.27 -12.93 0.97
C HIS A 48 -5.28 -11.61 1.73
N SER A 49 -5.23 -11.69 3.04
CA SER A 49 -5.04 -10.55 3.96
C SER A 49 -3.58 -10.38 4.41
N ASN A 50 -2.61 -11.04 3.76
CA ASN A 50 -1.22 -11.02 4.22
C ASN A 50 -0.49 -9.72 3.82
N PHE A 51 -0.20 -8.86 4.81
CA PHE A 51 0.56 -7.63 4.61
C PHE A 51 2.00 -7.88 4.13
N ALA A 52 2.68 -8.91 4.63
CA ALA A 52 4.05 -9.22 4.20
C ALA A 52 4.10 -9.61 2.71
N SER A 53 3.08 -10.29 2.20
CA SER A 53 2.94 -10.59 0.76
C SER A 53 2.74 -9.31 -0.06
N PHE A 54 1.95 -8.36 0.45
CA PHE A 54 1.78 -7.04 -0.18
C PHE A 54 3.10 -6.25 -0.21
N VAL A 55 3.82 -6.19 0.90
CA VAL A 55 5.15 -5.55 0.97
C VAL A 55 6.15 -6.22 0.04
N ARG A 56 6.13 -7.55 -0.08
CA ARG A 56 6.98 -8.26 -1.05
C ARG A 56 6.69 -7.83 -2.48
N GLN A 57 5.42 -7.66 -2.84
CA GLN A 57 5.06 -7.15 -4.16
C GLN A 57 5.55 -5.71 -4.35
N LEU A 58 5.34 -4.81 -3.38
CA LEU A 58 5.89 -3.45 -3.43
C LEU A 58 7.40 -3.44 -3.70
N ASN A 59 8.17 -4.25 -2.96
CA ASN A 59 9.62 -4.36 -3.14
C ASN A 59 10.02 -4.88 -4.53
N LEU A 60 9.24 -5.81 -5.11
CA LEU A 60 9.51 -6.31 -6.48
C LEU A 60 9.30 -5.23 -7.55
N TYR A 61 8.46 -4.23 -7.27
CA TYR A 61 8.22 -3.08 -8.13
C TYR A 61 9.02 -1.83 -7.72
N GLY A 62 10.02 -1.98 -6.84
CA GLY A 62 10.96 -0.91 -6.46
C GLY A 62 10.48 0.03 -5.36
N PHE A 63 9.29 -0.19 -4.80
CA PHE A 63 8.83 0.56 -3.62
C PHE A 63 9.46 -0.03 -2.37
N HIS A 64 10.18 0.79 -1.62
CA HIS A 64 10.87 0.40 -0.41
C HIS A 64 10.36 1.19 0.79
N LYS A 65 10.36 0.54 1.94
CA LYS A 65 9.94 1.16 3.19
C LYS A 65 10.93 2.26 3.60
N THR A 66 10.47 3.49 3.71
CA THR A 66 11.29 4.67 4.08
C THR A 66 11.06 5.12 5.50
N SER A 67 9.85 4.96 6.03
CA SER A 67 9.50 5.34 7.39
C SER A 67 8.53 4.36 8.05
N GLN A 68 8.60 4.28 9.38
CA GLN A 68 7.61 3.64 10.24
C GLN A 68 7.38 4.51 11.47
N GLU A 69 6.22 5.15 11.54
CA GLU A 69 5.82 5.97 12.68
C GLU A 69 4.59 5.35 13.33
N SER A 70 4.71 4.87 14.57
CA SER A 70 3.68 4.27 15.44
C SER A 70 2.68 3.32 14.75
N GLU A 71 1.79 3.82 13.89
CA GLU A 71 0.77 3.06 13.16
C GLU A 71 0.80 3.24 11.63
N THR A 72 1.79 3.95 11.08
CA THR A 72 1.88 4.26 9.65
C THR A 72 3.18 3.75 9.06
N CYS A 73 3.11 3.19 7.85
CA CYS A 73 4.26 2.78 7.06
C CYS A 73 4.28 3.54 5.74
N GLU A 74 5.41 4.10 5.37
CA GLU A 74 5.60 4.78 4.09
C GLU A 74 6.51 3.95 3.18
N PHE A 75 6.13 3.84 1.91
CA PHE A 75 6.86 3.13 0.87
C PHE A 75 7.11 4.05 -0.31
N ALA A 76 8.35 4.48 -0.52
CA ALA A 76 8.72 5.36 -1.63
C ALA A 76 9.45 4.57 -2.73
N HIS A 77 9.40 5.08 -3.95
CA HIS A 77 10.17 4.55 -5.06
C HIS A 77 11.26 5.56 -5.43
N PRO A 78 12.57 5.22 -5.35
CA PRO A 78 13.67 6.20 -5.47
C PRO A 78 13.83 6.86 -6.85
N MET A 79 13.04 6.43 -7.84
CA MET A 79 13.03 6.98 -9.21
C MET A 79 11.68 7.64 -9.57
N PHE A 80 10.81 7.86 -8.59
CA PHE A 80 9.52 8.52 -8.74
C PHE A 80 9.46 9.76 -7.86
#